data_AF-A0A1H5W650-F1
#
_entry.id   AF-A0A1H5W650-F1
#
_cell.length_a   1.000
_cell.length_b   1.000
_cell.length_c   1.000
_cell.angle_alpha   90.00
_cell.angle_beta   90.00
_cell.angle_gamma   90.00
#
_symmetry.space_group_name_H-M   'P 1'
#
loop_
_entity.id
_entity.type
_entity.pdbx_description
1 polymer ?
#
loop_
_entity_poly.entity_id
_entity_poly.type
_entity_poly.pdbx_seq_one_letter_code
_entity_poly.pdbx_strand_id
1 'polypeptide(L)'
;MKSLKIHLDGDSFRPFLILLDKHRLPYIVIDHRPDALISSLWLDIPKSAEILDRLSGVITEFISRKNKKTVIFMNDRRRVGASGLSEQEIALLLAHAERIKITEPEIVKRFITASEDATLKRRKQRFYSE
;
A
#
# COMPACT_ATOMS: atom_id res chain seq x y z
N MET A 1 26.55 7.16 -0.55
CA MET A 1 25.90 6.08 0.23
C MET A 1 24.75 5.55 -0.60
N LYS A 2 24.55 4.23 -0.70
CA LYS A 2 23.38 3.68 -1.41
C LYS A 2 22.16 3.80 -0.47
N SER A 3 21.06 4.36 -0.94
CA SER A 3 19.78 4.38 -0.22
C SER A 3 18.79 3.41 -0.88
N LEU A 4 17.77 3.01 -0.12
CA LEU A 4 16.60 2.31 -0.59
C LEU A 4 15.44 3.31 -0.62
N LYS A 5 14.86 3.49 -1.81
CA LYS A 5 13.71 4.37 -1.99
C LYS A 5 12.42 3.64 -1.65
N ILE A 6 11.59 4.25 -0.81
CA ILE A 6 10.26 3.75 -0.46
C ILE A 6 9.21 4.76 -0.89
N HIS A 7 8.31 4.35 -1.76
CA HIS A 7 7.13 5.11 -2.14
C HIS A 7 5.95 4.71 -1.26
N LEU A 8 5.33 5.69 -0.63
CA LEU A 8 4.19 5.52 0.26
C LEU A 8 2.97 6.24 -0.33
N ASP A 9 1.90 5.51 -0.62
CA ASP A 9 0.65 6.08 -1.13
C ASP A 9 -0.28 6.51 0.02
N GLY A 10 -0.88 7.70 -0.11
CA GLY A 10 -2.00 8.21 0.70
C GLY A 10 -1.84 8.03 2.21
N ASP A 11 -2.77 7.29 2.83
CA ASP A 11 -2.86 7.09 4.28
C ASP A 11 -1.80 6.11 4.81
N SER A 12 -0.94 5.57 3.95
CA SER A 12 0.16 4.69 4.35
C SER A 12 1.32 5.45 4.97
N PHE A 13 1.44 6.76 4.72
CA PHE A 13 2.59 7.55 5.15
C PHE A 13 2.76 7.62 6.67
N ARG A 14 1.78 8.20 7.37
CA ARG A 14 1.87 8.38 8.83
C ARG A 14 2.05 7.05 9.59
N PRO A 15 1.27 5.99 9.31
CA PRO A 15 1.46 4.72 10.02
C PRO A 15 2.82 4.07 9.73
N PHE A 16 3.38 4.27 8.54
CA PHE A 16 4.71 3.77 8.21
C PHE A 16 5.80 4.52 8.98
N LEU A 17 5.72 5.85 9.07
CA LEU A 17 6.65 6.65 9.88
C LEU A 17 6.65 6.26 11.35
N ILE A 18 5.46 6.05 11.94
CA ILE A 18 5.33 5.59 13.34
C ILE A 18 6.09 4.27 13.56
N LEU A 19 6.08 3.37 12.57
CA LEU A 19 6.85 2.13 12.65
C LEU A 19 8.35 2.37 12.48
N LEU A 20 8.77 3.24 11.56
CA LEU A 20 10.20 3.60 11.45
C LEU A 20 10.73 4.17 12.77
N ASP A 21 9.98 5.06 13.41
CA ASP A 21 10.35 5.64 14.71
C ASP A 21 10.39 4.58 15.82
N LYS A 22 9.38 3.70 15.89
CA LYS A 22 9.33 2.57 16.83
C LYS A 22 10.57 1.69 16.72
N HIS A 23 11.02 1.44 15.48
CA HIS A 23 12.20 0.61 15.18
C HIS A 23 13.51 1.41 15.10
N ARG A 24 13.48 2.71 15.44
CA ARG A 24 14.63 3.63 15.44
C ARG A 24 15.38 3.65 14.11
N LEU A 25 14.64 3.62 13.00
CA LEU A 25 15.21 3.61 11.66
C LEU A 25 15.40 5.04 11.13
N PRO A 26 16.61 5.39 10.67
CA PRO A 26 16.86 6.68 10.04
C PRO A 26 16.22 6.73 8.65
N TYR A 27 15.59 7.85 8.32
CA TYR A 27 15.01 8.10 7.00
C TYR A 27 15.12 9.57 6.60
N ILE A 28 15.09 9.84 5.30
CA ILE A 28 15.01 11.19 4.71
C ILE A 28 13.74 11.27 3.86
N VAL A 29 12.93 12.31 4.05
CA VAL A 29 11.77 12.59 3.18
C VAL A 29 12.26 13.38 1.97
N ILE A 30 12.04 12.87 0.75
CA ILE A 30 12.65 13.43 -0.47
C ILE A 30 11.74 14.42 -1.20
N ASP A 31 10.42 14.20 -1.18
CA ASP A 31 9.49 14.97 -2.03
C ASP A 31 8.22 15.34 -1.26
N HIS A 32 8.35 16.24 -0.28
CA HIS A 32 7.22 16.84 0.41
C HIS A 32 6.86 18.17 -0.28
N ARG A 33 6.07 18.12 -1.36
CA ARG A 33 5.44 19.34 -1.87
C ARG A 33 4.35 19.76 -0.88
N PRO A 34 4.48 20.90 -0.18
CA PRO A 34 3.49 21.34 0.81
C PRO A 34 2.11 21.56 0.19
N ASP A 35 2.04 21.82 -1.12
CA ASP A 35 0.81 22.15 -1.85
C ASP A 35 0.20 20.94 -2.58
N ALA A 36 0.91 19.82 -2.64
CA ALA A 36 0.35 18.59 -3.18
C ALA A 36 -0.44 17.92 -2.06
N LEU A 37 -1.75 17.75 -2.26
CA LEU A 37 -2.55 16.79 -1.50
C LEU A 37 -1.69 15.55 -1.27
N ILE A 38 -1.46 15.22 0.02
CA ILE A 38 -0.55 14.19 0.56
C ILE A 38 -0.92 12.81 -0.01
N SER A 39 -0.69 12.61 -1.29
CA SER A 39 -1.24 11.49 -2.06
C SER A 39 -0.14 10.49 -2.36
N SER A 40 1.11 10.92 -2.44
CA SER A 40 2.26 10.03 -2.34
C SER A 40 3.53 10.74 -1.90
N LEU A 41 4.36 10.02 -1.14
CA LEU A 41 5.64 10.53 -0.62
C LEU A 41 6.75 9.51 -0.81
N TRP A 42 7.97 10.02 -1.01
CA TRP A 42 9.19 9.22 -1.10
C TRP A 42 10.03 9.35 0.16
N LEU A 43 10.46 8.21 0.69
CA LEU A 43 11.47 8.10 1.73
C LEU A 43 12.75 7.51 1.15
N ASP A 44 13.89 8.03 1.57
CA ASP A 44 15.21 7.41 1.41
C ASP A 44 15.62 6.79 2.75
N ILE A 45 15.90 5.49 2.72
CA ILE A 45 16.43 4.74 3.87
C ILE A 45 17.88 4.32 3.55
N PRO A 46 18.87 4.58 4.42
CA PRO A 46 20.24 4.15 4.17
C PRO A 46 20.35 2.62 4.04
N LYS A 47 21.10 2.11 3.05
CA LYS A 47 21.35 0.67 2.93
C LYS A 47 22.57 0.25 3.77
N SER A 48 22.30 -0.27 4.97
CA SER A 48 23.25 -1.08 5.75
C SER A 48 22.56 -2.39 6.17
N ALA A 49 23.31 -3.46 6.43
CA ALA A 49 22.74 -4.75 6.81
C ALA A 49 21.82 -4.63 8.04
N GLU A 50 22.27 -3.91 9.07
CA GLU A 50 21.49 -3.64 10.30
C GLU A 50 20.19 -2.87 10.02
N ILE A 51 20.24 -1.87 9.12
CA ILE A 51 19.05 -1.10 8.76
C ILE A 51 18.07 -1.96 7.96
N LEU A 52 18.56 -2.78 7.04
CA LEU A 52 17.70 -3.65 6.22
C LEU A 52 17.01 -4.72 7.08
N ASP A 53 17.70 -5.28 8.08
CA ASP A 53 17.14 -6.26 9.02
C ASP A 53 16.01 -5.66 9.87
N ARG A 54 16.21 -4.45 10.40
CA ARG A 54 15.13 -3.72 11.10
C ARG A 54 13.99 -3.33 10.16
N LEU A 55 14.32 -2.98 8.92
CA LEU A 55 13.32 -2.60 7.91
C LEU A 55 12.43 -3.78 7.52
N SER A 56 12.93 -5.01 7.49
CA SER A 56 12.09 -6.21 7.31
C SER A 56 11.06 -6.34 8.42
N GLY A 57 11.44 -6.10 9.68
CA GLY A 57 10.49 -6.07 10.80
C GLY A 57 9.41 -5.00 10.62
N VAL A 58 9.79 -3.79 10.21
CA VAL A 58 8.83 -2.71 9.89
C VAL A 58 7.86 -3.12 8.80
N ILE A 59 8.34 -3.69 7.69
CA ILE A 59 7.49 -4.09 6.56
C ILE A 59 6.54 -5.20 6.97
N THR A 60 7.03 -6.21 7.69
CA THR A 60 6.22 -7.34 8.19
C THR A 60 5.11 -6.84 9.12
N GLU A 61 5.47 -5.99 10.09
CA GLU A 61 4.53 -5.36 11.00
C GLU A 61 3.52 -4.47 10.26
N PHE A 62 3.96 -3.72 9.25
CA PHE A 62 3.09 -2.86 8.46
C PHE A 62 2.05 -3.64 7.65
N ILE A 63 2.45 -4.71 6.97
CA ILE A 63 1.56 -5.55 6.15
C ILE A 63 0.50 -6.23 7.02
N SER A 64 0.86 -6.66 8.24
CA SER A 64 -0.09 -7.30 9.17
C SER A 64 -1.22 -6.38 9.63
N ARG A 65 -1.03 -5.04 9.61
CA ARG A 65 -1.95 -4.10 10.26
C ARG A 65 -3.16 -3.70 9.42
N LYS A 66 -3.10 -3.69 8.06
CA LYS A 66 -4.18 -3.06 7.24
C LYS A 66 -4.37 -3.57 5.81
N ASN A 67 -4.10 -4.83 5.48
CA ASN A 67 -4.28 -5.37 4.11
C ASN A 67 -3.57 -4.50 3.04
N LYS A 68 -2.46 -3.86 3.44
CA LYS A 68 -1.68 -2.96 2.59
C LYS A 68 -0.82 -3.82 1.67
N LYS A 69 -0.77 -3.44 0.39
CA LYS A 69 0.02 -4.15 -0.61
C LYS A 69 1.40 -3.53 -0.65
N THR A 70 2.40 -4.28 -0.20
CA THR A 70 3.81 -3.89 -0.32
C THR A 70 4.42 -4.67 -1.49
N VAL A 71 5.02 -3.94 -2.43
CA VAL A 71 5.70 -4.49 -3.60
C VAL A 71 7.16 -4.07 -3.57
N ILE A 72 8.04 -5.05 -3.59
CA ILE A 72 9.49 -4.85 -3.67
C ILE A 72 9.90 -4.95 -5.14
N PHE A 73 10.57 -3.91 -5.64
CA PHE A 73 11.14 -3.89 -6.98
C PHE A 73 12.61 -4.26 -6.85
N MET A 74 13.01 -5.34 -7.53
CA MET A 74 14.35 -5.88 -7.51
C MET A 74 15.24 -5.20 -8.55
N ASN A 75 16.56 -5.17 -8.33
CA ASN A 75 17.51 -4.58 -9.28
C ASN A 75 17.49 -5.26 -10.67
N ASP A 76 17.02 -6.51 -10.75
CA ASP A 76 16.83 -7.26 -12.00
C ASP A 76 15.46 -6.99 -12.66
N ARG A 77 14.76 -5.94 -12.23
CA ARG A 77 13.44 -5.50 -12.71
C ARG A 77 12.28 -6.42 -12.33
N ARG A 78 12.50 -7.47 -11.53
CA ARG A 78 11.41 -8.29 -10.98
C ARG A 78 10.61 -7.49 -9.94
N ARG A 79 9.32 -7.84 -9.81
CA ARG A 79 8.41 -7.30 -8.80
C ARG A 79 7.95 -8.42 -7.91
N VAL A 80 8.14 -8.27 -6.60
CA VAL A 80 7.78 -9.28 -5.61
C VAL A 80 6.79 -8.68 -4.63
N GLY A 81 5.62 -9.31 -4.46
CA GLY A 81 4.68 -8.95 -3.41
C GLY A 81 5.21 -9.45 -2.06
N ALA A 82 5.22 -8.60 -1.05
CA ALA A 82 5.70 -8.96 0.28
C ALA A 82 4.62 -9.62 1.17
N SER A 83 3.37 -9.66 0.72
CA SER A 83 2.28 -10.32 1.45
C SER A 83 2.52 -11.82 1.57
N GLY A 84 2.48 -12.34 2.80
CA GLY A 84 2.70 -13.76 3.10
C GLY A 84 4.16 -14.19 3.17
N LEU A 85 5.11 -13.29 2.90
CA LEU A 85 6.53 -13.55 3.14
C LEU A 85 6.85 -13.41 4.63
N SER A 86 7.76 -14.26 5.10
CA SER A 86 8.38 -14.12 6.41
C SER A 86 9.35 -12.94 6.46
N GLU A 87 9.66 -12.48 7.66
CA GLU A 87 10.62 -11.39 7.88
C GLU A 87 11.99 -11.68 7.25
N GLN A 88 12.46 -12.93 7.35
CA GLN A 88 13.73 -13.39 6.80
C GLN A 88 13.75 -13.34 5.26
N GLU A 89 12.66 -13.75 4.62
CA GLU A 89 12.52 -13.65 3.17
C GLU A 89 12.49 -12.19 2.70
N ILE A 90 11.81 -11.31 3.45
CA ILE A 90 11.80 -9.88 3.17
C ILE A 90 13.22 -9.31 3.30
N ALA A 91 13.95 -9.62 4.38
CA ALA A 91 15.32 -9.16 4.59
C ALA A 91 16.24 -9.52 3.41
N LEU A 92 16.15 -10.76 2.93
CA LEU A 92 16.91 -11.23 1.76
C LEU A 92 16.56 -10.44 0.49
N LEU A 93 15.27 -10.18 0.26
CA LEU A 93 14.82 -9.40 -0.90
C LEU A 93 15.32 -7.95 -0.82
N LEU A 94 15.30 -7.33 0.37
CA LEU A 94 15.73 -5.95 0.58
C LEU A 94 17.20 -5.72 0.22
N ALA A 95 18.07 -6.71 0.42
CA ALA A 95 19.48 -6.64 0.03
C ALA A 95 19.67 -6.41 -1.49
N HIS A 96 18.72 -6.91 -2.30
CA HIS A 96 18.76 -6.83 -3.76
C HIS A 96 17.65 -5.92 -4.34
N ALA A 97 16.93 -5.20 -3.48
CA ALA A 97 15.86 -4.30 -3.88
C ALA A 97 16.42 -3.01 -4.48
N GLU A 98 15.81 -2.54 -5.56
CA GLU A 98 16.00 -1.20 -6.11
C GLU A 98 15.17 -0.18 -5.31
N ARG A 99 13.89 -0.50 -5.09
CA ARG A 99 12.90 0.35 -4.41
C ARG A 99 11.74 -0.47 -3.86
N ILE A 100 10.95 0.13 -2.98
CA ILE A 100 9.71 -0.42 -2.43
C ILE A 100 8.56 0.50 -2.80
N LYS A 101 7.40 -0.08 -3.13
CA LYS A 101 6.14 0.64 -3.24
C LYS A 101 5.14 0.07 -2.25
N ILE A 102 4.56 0.92 -1.43
CA ILE A 102 3.46 0.60 -0.53
C ILE A 102 2.21 1.24 -1.09
N THR A 103 1.32 0.39 -1.59
CA THR A 103 0.05 0.77 -2.18
C THR A 103 -1.08 0.36 -1.25
N GLU A 104 -2.12 1.19 -1.19
CA GLU A 104 -3.35 0.79 -0.55
C GLU A 104 -4.03 -0.29 -1.39
N PRO A 105 -4.77 -1.24 -0.77
CA PRO A 105 -5.63 -2.09 -1.55
C PRO A 105 -6.63 -1.19 -2.27
N GLU A 106 -6.80 -1.38 -3.58
CA GLU A 106 -7.96 -0.83 -4.27
C GLU A 106 -9.19 -1.34 -3.52
N ILE A 107 -9.85 -0.45 -2.76
CA ILE A 107 -11.23 -0.69 -2.39
C ILE A 107 -11.93 -0.73 -3.74
N VAL A 108 -12.24 -1.92 -4.23
CA VAL A 108 -13.22 -2.07 -5.30
C VAL A 108 -14.46 -1.38 -4.74
N LYS A 109 -14.66 -0.10 -5.10
CA LYS A 109 -15.95 0.55 -4.98
C LYS A 109 -16.83 -0.26 -5.92
N ARG A 110 -17.38 -1.37 -5.42
CA ARG A 110 -18.53 -2.00 -6.03
C ARG A 110 -19.58 -0.91 -6.01
N PHE A 111 -19.67 -0.16 -7.10
CA PHE A 111 -20.92 0.46 -7.48
C PHE A 111 -21.88 -0.72 -7.64
N ILE A 112 -22.59 -1.03 -6.56
CA ILE A 112 -23.83 -1.78 -6.68
C ILE A 112 -24.76 -0.75 -7.33
N THR A 113 -24.75 -0.72 -8.67
CA THR A 113 -25.90 -0.23 -9.41
C THR A 113 -27.04 -1.16 -9.04
N ALA A 114 -27.81 -0.77 -8.02
CA ALA A 114 -29.15 -1.28 -7.84
C ALA A 114 -30.00 -0.83 -9.04
N SER A 115 -30.88 -1.72 -9.49
CA SER A 115 -31.78 -1.58 -10.65
C SER A 115 -31.07 -1.80 -11.98
N GLU A 116 -31.40 -2.82 -12.78
CA GLU A 116 -32.75 -3.12 -13.26
C GLU A 116 -33.11 -4.60 -13.13
N ASP A 117 -33.98 -4.90 -12.17
CA ASP A 117 -34.71 -6.16 -12.13
C ASP A 117 -35.81 -6.10 -13.19
N ALA A 118 -35.54 -6.74 -14.33
CA ALA A 118 -36.42 -6.81 -15.49
C ALA A 118 -37.61 -7.75 -15.25
N THR A 119 -38.51 -7.47 -14.28
CA THR A 119 -39.68 -8.35 -14.07
C THR A 119 -40.97 -7.73 -13.54
N LEU A 120 -41.07 -6.42 -13.28
CA LEU A 120 -42.34 -5.80 -12.90
C LEU A 120 -43.15 -5.27 -14.11
N LYS A 121 -43.37 -6.14 -15.10
CA LYS A 121 -44.56 -6.07 -15.96
C LYS A 121 -45.68 -6.83 -15.26
N ARG A 122 -46.66 -6.15 -14.67
CA ARG A 122 -48.06 -6.65 -14.61
C ARG A 122 -49.05 -5.59 -14.10
N ARG A 123 -50.01 -5.29 -14.99
CA ARG A 123 -51.40 -4.89 -14.74
C ARG A 123 -51.66 -3.53 -14.08
N LYS A 124 -51.96 -2.54 -14.92
CA LYS A 124 -53.17 -1.73 -14.75
C LYS A 124 -54.10 -2.01 -15.92
N GLN A 125 -55.06 -2.91 -15.70
CA GLN A 125 -56.25 -3.07 -16.54
C GLN A 125 -57.47 -2.73 -15.69
N ARG A 126 -58.21 -1.73 -16.17
CA ARG A 126 -59.68 -1.57 -16.16
C ARG A 126 -60.41 -1.13 -14.87
N PHE A 127 -61.02 0.07 -15.00
CA PHE A 127 -62.43 0.45 -14.79
C PHE A 127 -63.18 0.01 -13.52
N TYR A 128 -63.72 0.98 -12.76
CA TYR A 128 -65.15 1.42 -12.66
C TYR A 128 -65.18 2.57 -11.61
N SER A 129 -65.65 3.78 -11.97
CA SER A 129 -66.97 4.38 -11.70
C SER A 129 -67.33 4.53 -10.22
N GLU A 130 -67.51 5.78 -9.79
CA GLU A 130 -68.75 6.33 -9.19
C GLU A 130 -68.80 7.84 -9.48
#